data_AF-A0A7S2RFB8-F1
#
_entry.id   AF-A0A7S2RFB8-F1
#
_cell.length_a   1.000
_cell.length_b   1.000
_cell.length_c   1.000
_cell.angle_alpha   90.00
_cell.angle_beta   90.00
_cell.angle_gamma   90.00
#
_symmetry.space_group_name_H-M   'P 1'
#
loop_
_entity.id
_entity.type
_entity.pdbx_description
1 polymer ?
#
loop_
_entity_poly.entity_id
_entity_poly.type
_entity_poly.pdbx_seq_one_letter_code
_entity_poly.pdbx_strand_id
1 'polypeptide(L)'
;MDEYMDNVKKQMWRSFFLNPIPMIGNVTSVEAAQTQAGREKLEELFALYDRASQGSSQSELESIDINIPTAYAKWKLGLGPGSAERFAKEEAILNMADVSVTNRNEKSAKKLERKKDAIFAPVRCEFKGCDKRGDSVKKCSKCKMVFYCGKEHQTADWPSHKLDCKHLSKSGLRIKYFTPEKQLKKYPLGCFPLPDPPKDETLSCFICGAGPDEVPLTFTRCCNAAVCDNTSEYQVFSYSRDFCHRSHCFYTVCASHFEEGHSGDWRTCQDCKVARAEEGEGSRSFSSTNGFNITPCLESDIPQGSQITIPCHGCKGRITPGFDAKRTLGGNVFCAECDP
;
A
#
# COMPACT_ATOMS: atom_id res chain seq x y z
N MET A 1 -13.17 18.95 -5.85
CA MET A 1 -13.03 17.54 -6.29
C MET A 1 -12.58 17.52 -7.74
N ASP A 2 -13.24 18.28 -8.62
CA ASP A 2 -12.90 18.40 -10.05
C ASP A 2 -11.47 18.91 -10.30
N GLU A 3 -11.04 19.99 -9.63
CA GLU A 3 -9.68 20.53 -9.79
C GLU A 3 -8.57 19.56 -9.35
N TYR A 4 -8.83 18.78 -8.29
CA TYR A 4 -7.93 17.73 -7.82
C TYR A 4 -7.85 16.57 -8.82
N MET A 5 -8.99 16.10 -9.32
CA MET A 5 -9.05 15.03 -10.33
C MET A 5 -8.41 15.44 -11.65
N ASP A 6 -8.55 16.70 -12.05
CA ASP A 6 -7.87 17.23 -13.22
C ASP A 6 -6.37 17.23 -13.01
N ASN A 7 -5.85 17.75 -11.90
CA ASN A 7 -4.42 17.71 -11.61
C ASN A 7 -3.88 16.27 -11.54
N VAL A 8 -4.65 15.32 -11.01
CA VAL A 8 -4.30 13.90 -11.00
C VAL A 8 -4.10 13.36 -12.43
N LYS A 9 -5.04 13.65 -13.34
CA LYS A 9 -4.93 13.25 -14.76
C LYS A 9 -3.70 13.87 -15.43
N LYS A 10 -3.42 15.16 -15.19
CA LYS A 10 -2.27 15.85 -15.80
C LYS A 10 -0.93 15.15 -15.53
N GLN A 11 -0.60 14.87 -14.26
CA GLN A 11 0.73 14.31 -13.94
C GLN A 11 0.81 12.84 -14.40
N MET A 12 -0.28 12.08 -14.32
CA MET A 12 -0.33 10.69 -14.78
C MET A 12 -0.01 10.57 -16.26
N TRP A 13 -0.58 11.48 -17.04
CA TRP A 13 -0.42 11.43 -18.48
C TRP A 13 1.02 11.74 -18.88
N ARG A 14 1.63 12.74 -18.24
CA ARG A 14 3.06 13.05 -18.43
C ARG A 14 3.95 11.86 -18.06
N SER A 15 3.71 11.23 -16.92
CA SER A 15 4.50 10.08 -16.45
C SER A 15 4.49 8.90 -17.42
N PHE A 16 3.37 8.64 -18.11
CA PHE A 16 3.32 7.59 -19.12
C PHE A 16 4.22 7.90 -20.33
N PHE A 17 4.31 9.16 -20.75
CA PHE A 17 5.13 9.57 -21.90
C PHE A 17 6.61 9.74 -21.55
N LEU A 18 6.92 10.22 -20.35
CA LEU A 18 8.27 10.68 -19.99
C LEU A 18 9.09 9.67 -19.18
N ASN A 19 8.45 8.75 -18.44
CA ASN A 19 9.17 7.83 -17.57
C ASN A 19 9.32 6.45 -18.21
N PRO A 20 10.44 5.74 -17.94
CA PRO A 20 10.60 4.35 -18.34
C PRO A 20 9.47 3.46 -17.82
N ILE A 21 8.98 2.55 -18.65
CA ILE A 21 7.91 1.61 -18.30
C ILE A 21 8.51 0.18 -18.32
N PRO A 22 8.48 -0.55 -17.18
CA PRO A 22 9.04 -1.91 -17.10
C PRO A 22 8.44 -2.88 -18.11
N MET A 23 7.12 -2.82 -18.33
CA MET A 23 6.40 -3.71 -19.23
C MET A 23 6.82 -3.60 -20.69
N ILE A 24 7.38 -2.46 -21.12
CA ILE A 24 7.88 -2.27 -22.49
C ILE A 24 9.41 -2.37 -22.57
N GLY A 25 10.08 -2.79 -21.49
CA GLY A 25 11.53 -3.03 -21.43
C GLY A 25 12.34 -1.91 -20.78
N ASN A 26 11.79 -1.19 -19.80
CA ASN A 26 12.44 -0.06 -19.12
C ASN A 26 12.87 1.06 -20.07
N VAL A 27 12.07 1.33 -21.09
CA VAL A 27 12.17 2.51 -21.97
C VAL A 27 10.91 3.33 -21.84
N THR A 28 10.96 4.60 -22.25
CA THR A 28 9.76 5.46 -22.31
C THR A 28 8.82 4.98 -23.42
N SER A 29 7.53 5.32 -23.33
CA SER A 29 6.59 4.99 -24.40
C SER A 29 6.93 5.72 -25.71
N VAL A 30 7.52 6.92 -25.63
CA VAL A 30 8.02 7.68 -26.78
C VAL A 30 9.17 6.95 -27.48
N GLU A 31 10.14 6.43 -26.73
CA GLU A 31 11.25 5.63 -27.27
C GLU A 31 10.75 4.29 -27.86
N ALA A 32 9.87 3.59 -27.14
CA ALA A 32 9.30 2.33 -27.61
C ALA A 32 8.55 2.50 -28.95
N ALA A 33 7.81 3.59 -29.11
CA ALA A 33 7.08 3.90 -30.34
C ALA A 33 7.98 4.10 -31.58
N GLN A 34 9.28 4.33 -31.40
CA GLN A 34 10.24 4.46 -32.51
C GLN A 34 10.69 3.12 -33.10
N THR A 35 10.40 1.99 -32.45
CA THR A 35 10.85 0.66 -32.89
C THR A 35 9.69 -0.30 -33.09
N GLN A 36 9.82 -1.23 -34.05
CA GLN A 36 8.77 -2.25 -34.30
C GLN A 36 8.50 -3.10 -33.05
N ALA A 37 9.57 -3.60 -32.40
CA ALA A 37 9.46 -4.40 -31.18
C ALA A 37 8.85 -3.61 -30.01
N GLY A 38 9.15 -2.32 -29.88
CA GLY A 38 8.54 -1.46 -28.87
C GLY A 38 7.06 -1.19 -29.14
N ARG A 39 6.66 -1.02 -30.41
CA ARG A 39 5.25 -0.89 -30.82
C ARG A 39 4.43 -2.13 -30.49
N GLU A 40 4.97 -3.31 -30.72
CA GLU A 40 4.31 -4.58 -30.37
C GLU A 40 4.05 -4.66 -28.85
N LYS A 41 5.04 -4.32 -28.03
CA LYS A 41 4.87 -4.26 -26.57
C LYS A 41 3.88 -3.19 -26.11
N LEU A 42 3.85 -2.04 -26.78
CA LEU A 42 2.86 -1.00 -26.51
C LEU A 42 1.45 -1.49 -26.84
N GLU A 43 1.26 -2.20 -27.95
CA GLU A 43 -0.02 -2.82 -28.29
C GLU A 43 -0.47 -3.88 -27.27
N GLU A 44 0.46 -4.71 -26.78
CA GLU A 44 0.17 -5.64 -25.68
C GLU A 44 -0.25 -4.93 -24.40
N LEU A 45 0.44 -3.83 -24.04
CA LEU A 45 0.12 -2.99 -22.89
C LEU A 45 -1.26 -2.35 -23.03
N PHE A 46 -1.56 -1.79 -24.20
CA PHE A 46 -2.87 -1.21 -24.50
C PHE A 46 -3.99 -2.24 -24.46
N ALA A 47 -3.77 -3.43 -25.01
CA ALA A 47 -4.74 -4.52 -24.93
C ALA A 47 -4.96 -4.98 -23.47
N LEU A 48 -3.93 -4.92 -22.62
CA LEU A 48 -4.08 -5.18 -21.19
C LEU A 48 -4.96 -4.12 -20.52
N TYR A 49 -4.76 -2.84 -20.83
CA TYR A 49 -5.59 -1.74 -20.32
C TYR A 49 -7.04 -1.89 -20.77
N ASP A 50 -7.27 -2.17 -22.05
CA ASP A 50 -8.61 -2.34 -22.61
C ASP A 50 -9.35 -3.55 -22.02
N ARG A 51 -8.63 -4.63 -21.65
CA ARG A 51 -9.23 -5.76 -20.93
C ARG A 51 -9.58 -5.41 -19.48
N ALA A 52 -8.74 -4.62 -18.82
CA ALA A 52 -8.96 -4.21 -17.43
C ALA A 52 -10.21 -3.31 -17.29
N SER A 53 -10.55 -2.52 -18.31
CA SER A 53 -11.76 -1.67 -18.31
C SER A 53 -13.07 -2.42 -18.57
N GLN A 54 -13.04 -3.62 -19.16
CA GLN A 54 -14.26 -4.33 -19.56
C GLN A 54 -14.87 -5.23 -18.47
N GLY A 55 -14.31 -5.21 -17.25
CA GLY A 55 -14.69 -6.11 -16.15
C GLY A 55 -15.53 -5.53 -15.01
N SER A 56 -15.99 -4.26 -15.08
CA SER A 56 -16.75 -3.60 -14.00
C SER A 56 -17.96 -2.84 -14.55
N SER A 57 -19.01 -2.72 -13.74
CA SER A 57 -20.20 -1.94 -14.09
C SER A 57 -19.81 -0.50 -14.47
N GLN A 58 -20.55 0.10 -15.40
CA GLN A 58 -20.19 1.39 -16.01
C GLN A 58 -20.23 2.58 -15.02
N SER A 59 -20.63 2.35 -13.77
CA SER A 59 -20.55 3.29 -12.64
C SER A 59 -19.35 3.09 -11.70
N GLU A 60 -18.54 2.05 -11.92
CA GLU A 60 -17.33 1.73 -11.12
C GLU A 60 -16.02 1.95 -11.88
N LEU A 61 -16.10 2.33 -13.16
CA LEU A 61 -14.95 2.68 -14.02
C LEU A 61 -14.17 3.92 -13.56
N GLU A 62 -14.65 4.63 -12.54
CA GLU A 62 -13.92 5.70 -11.84
C GLU A 62 -12.87 5.15 -10.84
N SER A 63 -12.86 3.84 -10.57
CA SER A 63 -12.01 3.24 -9.52
C SER A 63 -10.88 2.33 -10.03
N ILE A 64 -10.89 1.95 -11.31
CA ILE A 64 -9.74 1.32 -11.99
C ILE A 64 -9.11 2.37 -12.89
N ASP A 65 -8.21 3.15 -12.29
CA ASP A 65 -7.51 4.26 -12.94
C ASP A 65 -6.61 3.74 -14.08
N ILE A 66 -7.17 3.64 -15.29
CA ILE A 66 -6.38 3.52 -16.51
C ILE A 66 -5.89 4.94 -16.80
N ASN A 67 -4.66 5.21 -16.35
CA ASN A 67 -4.07 6.55 -16.27
C ASN A 67 -4.01 7.34 -17.59
N ILE A 68 -4.22 6.74 -18.76
CA ILE A 68 -4.38 7.45 -20.04
C ILE A 68 -5.40 6.71 -20.89
N PRO A 69 -6.38 7.39 -21.54
CA PRO A 69 -7.21 6.76 -22.55
C PRO A 69 -6.35 6.15 -23.68
N THR A 70 -6.46 4.83 -23.88
CA THR A 70 -5.68 4.07 -24.88
C THR A 70 -5.66 4.74 -26.25
N ALA A 71 -6.82 5.24 -26.72
CA ALA A 71 -6.94 5.92 -28.01
C ALA A 71 -6.10 7.21 -28.09
N TYR A 72 -6.05 7.99 -27.01
CA TYR A 72 -5.23 9.19 -26.92
C TYR A 72 -3.74 8.85 -26.89
N ALA A 73 -3.33 7.86 -26.08
CA ALA A 73 -1.94 7.39 -26.04
C ALA A 73 -1.46 6.96 -27.42
N LYS A 74 -2.24 6.13 -28.11
CA LYS A 74 -1.92 5.64 -29.46
C LYS A 74 -1.79 6.80 -30.45
N TRP A 75 -2.70 7.76 -30.43
CA TRP A 75 -2.58 8.94 -31.30
C TRP A 75 -1.34 9.77 -30.99
N LYS A 76 -1.08 10.08 -29.71
CA LYS A 76 0.06 10.90 -29.28
C LYS A 76 1.40 10.25 -29.64
N LEU A 77 1.47 8.92 -29.66
CA LEU A 77 2.64 8.13 -30.06
C LEU A 77 2.71 7.85 -31.58
N GLY A 78 1.74 8.30 -32.38
CA GLY A 78 1.71 8.07 -33.84
C GLY A 78 1.36 6.63 -34.24
N LEU A 79 0.63 5.91 -33.39
CA LEU A 79 0.24 4.50 -33.55
C LEU A 79 -1.23 4.31 -33.91
N GLY A 80 -2.07 5.34 -33.76
CA GLY A 80 -3.52 5.23 -33.95
C GLY A 80 -4.13 6.45 -34.64
N PRO A 81 -5.34 6.30 -35.22
CA PRO A 81 -6.01 7.37 -35.92
C PRO A 81 -6.53 8.45 -34.95
N GLY A 82 -6.46 9.71 -35.37
CA GLY A 82 -7.00 10.84 -34.61
C GLY A 82 -6.36 12.17 -35.01
N SER A 83 -6.87 13.27 -34.45
CA SER A 83 -6.34 14.62 -34.65
C SER A 83 -6.24 15.35 -33.33
N ALA A 84 -5.52 16.47 -33.31
CA ALA A 84 -5.42 17.32 -32.13
C ALA A 84 -6.79 17.86 -31.69
N GLU A 85 -7.71 18.14 -32.62
CA GLU A 85 -9.07 18.56 -32.28
C GLU A 85 -9.87 17.46 -31.58
N ARG A 86 -9.73 16.21 -32.04
CA ARG A 86 -10.41 15.05 -31.43
C ARG A 86 -10.03 14.87 -29.96
N PHE A 87 -8.77 15.17 -29.64
CA PHE A 87 -8.19 15.00 -28.31
C PHE A 87 -7.89 16.36 -27.64
N ALA A 88 -8.65 17.40 -27.97
CA ALA A 88 -8.37 18.75 -27.47
C ALA A 88 -8.50 18.85 -25.94
N LYS A 89 -9.44 18.11 -25.34
CA LYS A 89 -9.60 18.03 -23.88
C LYS A 89 -8.38 17.37 -23.25
N GLU A 90 -7.97 16.26 -23.85
CA GLU A 90 -6.80 15.52 -23.45
C GLU A 90 -5.51 16.39 -23.54
N GLU A 91 -5.28 17.03 -24.68
CA GLU A 91 -4.14 17.93 -24.87
C GLU A 91 -4.15 19.11 -23.91
N ALA A 92 -5.32 19.69 -23.61
CA ALA A 92 -5.45 20.77 -22.64
C ALA A 92 -5.01 20.33 -21.24
N ILE A 93 -5.41 19.11 -20.82
CA ILE A 93 -4.95 18.50 -19.56
C ILE A 93 -3.40 18.40 -19.59
N LEU A 94 -2.81 17.79 -20.63
CA LEU A 94 -1.36 17.59 -20.70
C LEU A 94 -0.54 18.91 -20.68
N ASN A 95 -1.06 19.98 -21.28
CA ASN A 95 -0.33 21.23 -21.53
C ASN A 95 -0.42 22.28 -20.41
N MET A 96 -1.25 22.09 -19.39
CA MET A 96 -1.29 22.98 -18.21
C MET A 96 -0.06 22.72 -17.31
N ALA A 97 1.05 23.44 -17.52
CA ALA A 97 2.20 23.49 -16.59
C ALA A 97 1.74 24.06 -15.23
N ASP A 98 2.12 23.55 -14.06
CA ASP A 98 3.45 23.23 -13.53
C ASP A 98 3.33 21.96 -12.66
N VAL A 99 4.13 20.92 -12.94
CA VAL A 99 4.08 19.68 -12.18
C VAL A 99 5.32 19.66 -11.31
N SER A 100 5.18 20.05 -10.06
CA SER A 100 6.20 19.80 -9.05
C SER A 100 6.46 18.30 -9.01
N VAL A 101 7.62 17.88 -9.54
CA VAL A 101 8.04 16.49 -9.53
C VAL A 101 8.53 16.17 -8.12
N THR A 102 8.08 15.04 -7.57
CA THR A 102 8.59 14.50 -6.31
C THR A 102 10.11 14.44 -6.34
N ASN A 103 10.76 15.20 -5.46
CA ASN A 103 12.21 15.17 -5.29
C ASN A 103 12.54 14.93 -3.83
N ARG A 104 12.36 13.67 -3.39
CA ARG A 104 12.67 13.28 -2.01
C ARG A 104 14.17 13.31 -1.77
N ASN A 105 14.57 13.96 -0.69
CA ASN A 105 15.93 13.82 -0.19
C ASN A 105 16.18 12.40 0.34
N GLU A 106 17.46 12.07 0.55
CA GLU A 106 17.89 10.74 0.97
C GLU A 106 17.23 10.28 2.29
N LYS A 107 16.99 11.21 3.22
CA LYS A 107 16.37 10.92 4.53
C LYS A 107 14.91 10.52 4.36
N SER A 108 14.14 11.27 3.58
CA SER A 108 12.73 11.01 3.30
C SER A 108 12.56 9.72 2.48
N ALA A 109 13.41 9.50 1.48
CA ALA A 109 13.45 8.25 0.70
C ALA A 109 13.75 7.03 1.59
N LYS A 110 14.80 7.09 2.43
CA LYS A 110 15.12 6.00 3.37
C LYS A 110 14.00 5.74 4.38
N LYS A 111 13.30 6.79 4.83
CA LYS A 111 12.17 6.63 5.75
C LYS A 111 10.96 5.99 5.06
N LEU A 112 10.73 6.27 3.77
CA LEU A 112 9.73 5.60 2.96
C LEU A 112 10.03 4.10 2.81
N GLU A 113 11.24 3.72 2.45
CA GLU A 113 11.64 2.30 2.37
C GLU A 113 11.41 1.58 3.70
N ARG A 114 11.83 2.19 4.81
CA ARG A 114 11.57 1.65 6.16
C ARG A 114 10.09 1.52 6.48
N LYS A 115 9.21 2.31 5.87
CA LYS A 115 7.76 2.27 6.07
C LYS A 115 7.09 1.21 5.21
N LYS A 116 7.55 1.00 3.96
CA LYS A 116 7.11 -0.12 3.10
C LYS A 116 7.31 -1.48 3.78
N ASP A 117 8.40 -1.60 4.55
CA ASP A 117 8.73 -2.83 5.28
C ASP A 117 8.23 -2.85 6.72
N ALA A 118 7.54 -1.81 7.18
CA ALA A 118 7.14 -1.72 8.57
C ALA A 118 5.85 -2.49 8.86
N ILE A 119 5.82 -3.13 10.03
CA ILE A 119 4.62 -3.76 10.58
C ILE A 119 4.57 -3.53 12.09
N PHE A 120 3.38 -3.22 12.59
CA PHE A 120 3.11 -3.04 14.00
C PHE A 120 3.00 -4.42 14.69
N ALA A 121 3.67 -4.56 15.83
CA ALA A 121 3.59 -5.76 16.65
C ALA A 121 3.30 -5.38 18.11
N PRO A 122 2.29 -6.01 18.75
CA PRO A 122 1.96 -5.71 20.13
C PRO A 122 3.03 -6.27 21.07
N VAL A 123 3.36 -5.52 22.13
CA VAL A 123 4.28 -5.97 23.19
C VAL A 123 3.49 -6.78 24.23
N ARG A 124 3.14 -8.02 23.88
CA ARG A 124 2.42 -8.96 24.73
C ARG A 124 2.87 -10.39 24.53
N CYS A 125 2.57 -11.26 25.48
CA CYS A 125 2.83 -12.67 25.35
C CYS A 125 1.99 -13.26 24.21
N GLU A 126 2.63 -13.97 23.28
CA GLU A 126 1.95 -14.61 22.15
C GLU A 126 1.49 -16.03 22.45
N PHE A 127 1.82 -16.58 23.62
CA PHE A 127 1.21 -17.83 24.07
C PHE A 127 -0.29 -17.62 24.33
N LYS A 128 -1.13 -18.40 23.65
CA LYS A 128 -2.59 -18.28 23.69
C LYS A 128 -3.12 -18.35 25.13
N GLY A 129 -3.94 -17.38 25.50
CA GLY A 129 -4.56 -17.27 26.83
C GLY A 129 -3.70 -16.56 27.87
N CYS A 130 -2.48 -16.11 27.55
CA CYS A 130 -1.67 -15.32 28.46
C CYS A 130 -1.97 -13.82 28.30
N ASP A 131 -2.10 -13.09 29.40
CA ASP A 131 -2.42 -11.67 29.41
C ASP A 131 -1.20 -10.76 29.67
N LYS A 132 -0.01 -11.33 29.91
CA LYS A 132 1.21 -10.58 30.22
C LYS A 132 1.64 -9.68 29.05
N ARG A 133 2.04 -8.45 29.38
CA ARG A 133 2.27 -7.34 28.44
C ARG A 133 3.35 -6.37 28.91
N GLY A 134 3.81 -5.50 28.01
CA GLY A 134 4.82 -4.48 28.29
C GLY A 134 6.16 -5.07 28.76
N ASP A 135 6.73 -4.52 29.83
CA ASP A 135 8.07 -4.89 30.32
C ASP A 135 8.13 -6.32 30.90
N SER A 136 6.97 -6.95 31.14
CA SER A 136 6.86 -8.32 31.64
C SER A 136 7.11 -9.39 30.57
N VAL A 137 7.31 -9.01 29.31
CA VAL A 137 7.52 -9.93 28.19
C VAL A 137 8.83 -9.65 27.46
N LYS A 138 9.45 -10.72 26.96
CA LYS A 138 10.72 -10.68 26.23
C LYS A 138 10.48 -11.13 24.79
N LYS A 139 11.04 -10.38 23.84
CA LYS A 139 10.95 -10.74 22.42
C LYS A 139 11.74 -12.00 22.10
N CYS A 140 11.24 -12.78 21.14
CA CYS A 140 12.02 -13.84 20.51
C CYS A 140 13.29 -13.22 19.88
N SER A 141 14.47 -13.68 20.30
CA SER A 141 15.75 -13.11 19.88
C SER A 141 16.02 -13.26 18.38
N LYS A 142 15.45 -14.29 17.76
CA LYS A 142 15.65 -14.63 16.35
C LYS A 142 14.78 -13.82 15.40
N CYS A 143 13.45 -13.94 15.51
CA CYS A 143 12.54 -13.24 14.59
C CYS A 143 12.19 -11.81 15.04
N LYS A 144 12.34 -11.50 16.34
CA LYS A 144 12.03 -10.18 16.94
C LYS A 144 10.58 -9.71 16.79
N MET A 145 9.68 -10.57 16.30
CA MET A 145 8.27 -10.25 16.01
C MET A 145 7.33 -10.58 17.17
N VAL A 146 7.55 -11.71 17.84
CA VAL A 146 6.70 -12.21 18.93
C VAL A 146 7.38 -12.04 20.28
N PHE A 147 6.60 -11.98 21.36
CA PHE A 147 7.10 -11.90 22.73
C PHE A 147 6.53 -13.01 23.60
N TYR A 148 7.25 -13.37 24.65
CA TYR A 148 6.84 -14.34 25.66
C TYR A 148 7.22 -13.84 27.04
N CYS A 149 6.40 -14.13 28.05
CA CYS A 149 6.73 -13.76 29.43
C CYS A 149 7.87 -14.60 30.05
N GLY A 150 8.21 -15.74 29.45
CA GLY A 150 9.22 -16.65 29.96
C GLY A 150 9.50 -17.82 29.02
N LYS A 151 10.48 -18.64 29.40
CA LYS A 151 10.95 -19.80 28.62
C LYS A 151 9.86 -20.86 28.45
N GLU A 152 8.99 -21.02 29.45
CA GLU A 152 7.88 -21.97 29.46
C GLU A 152 6.95 -21.73 28.26
N HIS A 153 6.36 -20.53 28.17
CA HIS A 153 5.48 -20.12 27.07
C HIS A 153 6.20 -20.13 25.72
N GLN A 154 7.47 -19.73 25.67
CA GLN A 154 8.26 -19.79 24.43
C GLN A 154 8.46 -21.23 23.93
N THR A 155 8.74 -22.16 24.84
CA THR A 155 8.98 -23.56 24.51
C THR A 155 7.68 -24.26 24.12
N ALA A 156 6.58 -23.94 24.80
CA ALA A 156 5.25 -24.45 24.49
C ALA A 156 4.74 -23.97 23.12
N ASP A 157 4.98 -22.71 22.73
CA ASP A 157 4.62 -22.18 21.40
C ASP A 157 5.64 -22.55 20.30
N TRP A 158 6.77 -23.18 20.63
CA TRP A 158 7.82 -23.47 19.64
C TRP A 158 7.35 -24.33 18.45
N PRO A 159 6.52 -25.38 18.61
CA PRO A 159 6.05 -26.18 17.48
C PRO A 159 5.31 -25.36 16.40
N SER A 160 4.45 -24.42 16.82
CA SER A 160 3.77 -23.45 15.94
C SER A 160 4.72 -22.37 15.45
N HIS A 161 5.55 -21.83 16.34
CA HIS A 161 6.41 -20.69 16.05
C HIS A 161 7.58 -21.02 15.12
N LYS A 162 8.14 -22.23 15.15
CA LYS A 162 9.42 -22.54 14.50
C LYS A 162 9.48 -22.16 13.02
N LEU A 163 8.40 -22.41 12.27
CA LEU A 163 8.32 -22.10 10.84
C LEU A 163 8.22 -20.58 10.61
N ASP A 164 7.31 -19.92 11.32
CA ASP A 164 7.17 -18.46 11.31
C ASP A 164 8.48 -17.78 11.70
N CYS A 165 9.13 -18.26 12.75
CA CYS A 165 10.39 -17.73 13.27
C CYS A 165 11.48 -17.73 12.20
N LYS A 166 11.62 -18.85 11.48
CA LYS A 166 12.62 -19.00 10.42
C LYS A 166 12.33 -18.02 9.27
N HIS A 167 11.07 -17.91 8.85
CA HIS A 167 10.65 -17.01 7.78
C HIS A 167 10.86 -15.54 8.15
N LEU A 168 10.27 -15.12 9.26
CA LEU A 168 10.30 -13.74 9.75
C LEU A 168 11.72 -13.27 10.09
N SER A 169 12.61 -14.17 10.51
CA SER A 169 14.02 -13.81 10.74
C SER A 169 14.77 -13.41 9.47
N LYS A 170 14.23 -13.73 8.28
CA LYS A 170 14.83 -13.47 6.98
C LYS A 170 14.02 -12.51 6.10
N SER A 171 12.82 -12.11 6.52
CA SER A 171 11.90 -11.34 5.67
C SER A 171 12.29 -9.87 5.49
N GLY A 172 13.22 -9.33 6.29
CA GLY A 172 13.60 -7.92 6.25
C GLY A 172 12.59 -6.97 6.90
N LEU A 173 11.47 -7.48 7.41
CA LEU A 173 10.42 -6.70 8.09
C LEU A 173 10.98 -5.81 9.21
N ARG A 174 10.46 -4.58 9.25
CA ARG A 174 10.79 -3.57 10.26
C ARG A 174 9.70 -3.53 11.32
N ILE A 175 9.98 -4.16 12.46
CA ILE A 175 8.97 -4.28 13.51
C ILE A 175 8.83 -2.96 14.28
N LYS A 176 7.60 -2.45 14.35
CA LYS A 176 7.20 -1.31 15.19
C LYS A 176 6.43 -1.82 16.39
N TYR A 177 7.10 -1.89 17.52
CA TYR A 177 6.49 -2.29 18.77
C TYR A 177 5.51 -1.23 19.27
N PHE A 178 4.34 -1.67 19.74
CA PHE A 178 3.37 -0.78 20.39
C PHE A 178 2.76 -1.44 21.62
N THR A 179 2.27 -0.62 22.55
CA THR A 179 1.36 -1.07 23.61
C THR A 179 0.02 -0.36 23.44
N PRO A 180 -1.11 -1.00 23.81
CA PRO A 180 -2.43 -0.41 23.67
C PRO A 180 -2.54 0.95 24.35
N GLU A 181 -1.97 1.10 25.53
CA GLU A 181 -2.07 2.31 26.35
C GLU A 181 -1.36 3.49 25.67
N LYS A 182 -0.15 3.27 25.15
CA LYS A 182 0.59 4.31 24.43
C LYS A 182 -0.12 4.68 23.12
N GLN A 183 -0.67 3.69 22.43
CA GLN A 183 -1.31 3.92 21.14
C GLN A 183 -2.64 4.66 21.30
N LEU A 184 -3.47 4.28 22.27
CA LEU A 184 -4.74 4.95 22.58
C LEU A 184 -4.55 6.31 23.22
N LYS A 185 -3.48 6.52 24.00
CA LYS A 185 -3.12 7.85 24.48
C LYS A 185 -2.79 8.80 23.33
N LYS A 186 -2.10 8.31 22.30
CA LYS A 186 -1.71 9.10 21.13
C LYS A 186 -2.87 9.32 20.16
N TYR A 187 -3.65 8.28 19.91
CA TYR A 187 -4.80 8.30 19.01
C TYR A 187 -6.01 7.66 19.72
N PRO A 188 -6.75 8.45 20.53
CA PRO A 188 -7.95 7.98 21.20
C PRO A 188 -8.98 7.41 20.20
N LEU A 189 -9.89 6.55 20.68
CA LEU A 189 -10.99 6.08 19.82
C LEU A 189 -11.89 7.25 19.44
N GLY A 190 -12.29 7.32 18.17
CA GLY A 190 -13.08 8.42 17.62
C GLY A 190 -12.28 9.67 17.27
N CYS A 191 -10.95 9.63 17.33
CA CYS A 191 -10.12 10.79 16.96
C CYS A 191 -9.92 10.96 15.44
N PHE A 192 -10.52 10.11 14.62
CA PHE A 192 -10.44 10.21 13.16
C PHE A 192 -11.77 10.73 12.60
N PRO A 193 -11.75 11.71 11.67
CA PRO A 193 -10.56 12.39 11.15
C PRO A 193 -9.84 13.24 12.22
N LEU A 194 -8.51 13.33 12.12
CA LEU A 194 -7.72 14.19 13.01
C LEU A 194 -8.10 15.66 12.81
N PRO A 195 -7.99 16.51 13.85
CA PRO A 195 -8.17 17.95 13.68
C PRO A 195 -7.08 18.52 12.77
N ASP A 196 -7.41 19.62 12.09
CA ASP A 196 -6.43 20.33 11.25
C ASP A 196 -5.22 20.77 12.09
N PRO A 197 -4.00 20.64 11.55
CA PRO A 197 -2.80 21.09 12.23
C PRO A 197 -2.82 22.63 12.42
N PRO A 198 -2.17 23.16 13.46
CA PRO A 198 -1.98 24.60 13.64
C PRO A 198 -1.36 25.25 12.40
N LYS A 199 -1.77 26.48 12.07
CA LYS A 199 -1.31 27.21 10.87
C LYS A 199 0.20 27.41 10.80
N ASP A 200 0.86 27.49 11.95
CA ASP A 200 2.30 27.75 12.05
C ASP A 200 3.14 26.47 12.11
N GLU A 201 2.51 25.29 12.09
CA GLU A 201 3.22 24.02 12.14
C GLU A 201 3.78 23.64 10.76
N THR A 202 5.07 23.35 10.70
CA THR A 202 5.69 22.85 9.47
C THR A 202 5.16 21.44 9.16
N LEU A 203 4.35 21.34 8.12
CA LEU A 203 3.77 20.06 7.70
C LEU A 203 4.83 19.12 7.14
N SER A 204 4.69 17.84 7.47
CA SER A 204 5.47 16.77 6.87
C SER A 204 4.63 15.52 6.69
N CYS A 205 4.94 14.74 5.66
CA CYS A 205 4.26 13.48 5.38
C CYS A 205 4.43 12.49 6.55
N PHE A 206 3.34 11.98 7.11
CA PHE A 206 3.40 11.05 8.26
C PHE A 206 4.05 9.69 7.91
N ILE A 207 4.13 9.35 6.61
CA ILE A 207 4.76 8.15 6.09
C ILE A 207 6.27 8.40 5.94
N CYS A 208 6.66 9.16 4.92
CA CYS A 208 8.07 9.33 4.55
C CYS A 208 8.77 10.50 5.27
N GLY A 209 8.04 11.43 5.88
CA GLY A 209 8.61 12.61 6.54
C GLY A 209 9.02 13.74 5.61
N ALA A 210 8.76 13.64 4.30
CA ALA A 210 9.02 14.72 3.36
C ALA A 210 8.20 15.96 3.70
N GLY A 211 8.84 17.13 3.61
CA GLY A 211 8.19 18.44 3.72
C GLY A 211 7.69 18.96 2.36
N PRO A 212 7.02 20.12 2.35
CA PRO A 212 6.48 20.74 1.13
C PRO A 212 7.56 21.09 0.10
N ASP A 213 8.80 21.35 0.53
CA ASP A 213 9.93 21.64 -0.36
C ASP A 213 10.41 20.43 -1.17
N GLU A 214 10.09 19.20 -0.72
CA GLU A 214 10.48 17.96 -1.39
C GLU A 214 9.35 17.40 -2.26
N VAL A 215 8.11 17.45 -1.76
CA VAL A 215 6.92 16.89 -2.38
C VAL A 215 5.71 17.71 -1.93
N PRO A 216 4.77 18.06 -2.83
CA PRO A 216 3.48 18.61 -2.43
C PRO A 216 2.82 17.75 -1.36
N LEU A 217 2.09 18.39 -0.45
CA LEU A 217 1.40 17.71 0.64
C LEU A 217 -0.10 17.91 0.51
N THR A 218 -0.85 16.86 0.83
CA THR A 218 -2.30 16.85 0.96
C THR A 218 -2.70 16.13 2.26
N PHE A 219 -3.98 16.04 2.55
CA PHE A 219 -4.51 15.31 3.69
C PHE A 219 -5.30 14.09 3.24
N THR A 220 -5.16 12.98 3.96
CA THR A 220 -5.96 11.79 3.70
C THR A 220 -7.43 12.04 4.03
N ARG A 221 -8.35 11.61 3.16
CA ARG A 221 -9.80 11.79 3.39
C ARG A 221 -10.31 11.06 4.63
N CYS A 222 -9.71 9.91 4.94
CA CYS A 222 -10.18 9.03 6.02
C CYS A 222 -9.73 9.46 7.42
N CYS A 223 -8.48 9.89 7.59
CA CYS A 223 -7.90 10.21 8.90
C CYS A 223 -7.37 11.64 9.03
N ASN A 224 -7.48 12.46 7.97
CA ASN A 224 -6.96 13.82 7.91
C ASN A 224 -5.48 13.93 8.30
N ALA A 225 -4.66 12.98 7.85
CA ALA A 225 -3.22 12.97 8.09
C ALA A 225 -2.46 13.56 6.90
N ALA A 226 -1.54 14.49 7.17
CA ALA A 226 -0.70 15.11 6.14
C ALA A 226 0.20 14.06 5.45
N VAL A 227 0.14 13.98 4.12
CA VAL A 227 0.76 12.95 3.30
C VAL A 227 1.22 13.52 1.96
N CYS A 228 2.20 12.90 1.30
CA CYS A 228 2.64 13.34 -0.04
C CYS A 228 1.49 13.27 -1.05
N ASP A 229 1.28 14.37 -1.76
CA ASP A 229 0.38 14.49 -2.91
C ASP A 229 1.14 14.26 -4.20
N ASN A 230 1.56 13.02 -4.40
CA ASN A 230 2.28 12.61 -5.59
C ASN A 230 1.68 11.37 -6.23
N THR A 231 0.44 11.00 -5.87
CA THR A 231 -0.34 9.96 -6.57
C THR A 231 -0.33 10.21 -8.08
N SER A 232 -0.25 11.50 -8.41
CA SER A 232 0.11 12.12 -9.68
C SER A 232 0.98 11.27 -10.61
N GLU A 233 2.09 10.88 -10.02
CA GLU A 233 3.25 10.37 -10.71
C GLU A 233 3.23 8.83 -10.80
N TYR A 234 2.24 8.17 -10.18
CA TYR A 234 2.11 6.72 -10.18
C TYR A 234 1.86 6.19 -11.59
N GLN A 235 2.63 5.18 -11.99
CA GLN A 235 2.36 4.40 -13.20
C GLN A 235 1.50 3.19 -12.86
N VAL A 236 0.37 3.01 -13.54
CA VAL A 236 -0.47 1.80 -13.40
C VAL A 236 0.35 0.55 -13.64
N PHE A 237 0.04 -0.52 -12.91
CA PHE A 237 0.72 -1.82 -12.97
C PHE A 237 2.20 -1.81 -12.57
N SER A 238 2.76 -0.67 -12.14
CA SER A 238 4.07 -0.67 -11.47
C SER A 238 4.01 -1.34 -10.09
N TYR A 239 2.81 -1.39 -9.47
CA TYR A 239 2.59 -1.81 -8.09
C TYR A 239 3.49 -1.09 -7.08
N SER A 240 4.05 0.07 -7.47
CA SER A 240 4.95 0.83 -6.62
C SER A 240 4.23 1.34 -5.37
N ARG A 241 4.96 1.23 -4.26
CA ARG A 241 4.56 1.72 -2.93
C ARG A 241 5.25 3.05 -2.58
N ASP A 242 5.77 3.77 -3.59
CA ASP A 242 6.49 5.04 -3.42
C ASP A 242 5.57 6.25 -3.26
N PHE A 243 4.28 6.06 -3.47
CA PHE A 243 3.28 7.11 -3.50
C PHE A 243 2.51 7.08 -2.20
N CYS A 244 2.83 7.99 -1.27
CA CYS A 244 2.43 7.86 0.13
C CYS A 244 0.91 7.92 0.29
N HIS A 245 0.23 8.86 -0.38
CA HIS A 245 -1.23 8.98 -0.34
C HIS A 245 -1.88 7.72 -0.92
N ARG A 246 -1.51 7.34 -2.15
CA ARG A 246 -1.99 6.10 -2.78
C ARG A 246 -1.77 4.86 -1.91
N SER A 247 -0.56 4.68 -1.38
CA SER A 247 -0.22 3.49 -0.58
C SER A 247 -1.02 3.45 0.72
N HIS A 248 -1.28 4.61 1.34
CA HIS A 248 -2.20 4.68 2.47
C HIS A 248 -3.63 4.28 2.06
N CYS A 249 -4.15 4.84 0.97
CA CYS A 249 -5.50 4.55 0.48
C CYS A 249 -5.70 3.07 0.11
N PHE A 250 -4.72 2.46 -0.55
CA PHE A 250 -4.82 1.09 -1.05
C PHE A 250 -4.52 0.02 0.00
N TYR A 251 -3.65 0.30 0.98
CA TYR A 251 -3.16 -0.73 1.90
C TYR A 251 -3.63 -0.55 3.33
N THR A 252 -4.61 0.31 3.63
CA THR A 252 -5.06 0.50 5.01
C THR A 252 -6.56 0.33 5.18
N VAL A 253 -6.95 -0.32 6.28
CA VAL A 253 -8.37 -0.46 6.67
C VAL A 253 -8.99 0.88 7.00
N CYS A 254 -8.22 1.84 7.51
CA CYS A 254 -8.69 3.20 7.73
C CYS A 254 -9.23 3.83 6.44
N ALA A 255 -8.55 3.61 5.32
CA ALA A 255 -9.00 4.12 4.03
C ALA A 255 -10.19 3.34 3.49
N SER A 256 -10.15 2.00 3.46
CA SER A 256 -11.29 1.21 2.96
C SER A 256 -12.56 1.45 3.77
N HIS A 257 -12.46 1.58 5.10
CA HIS A 257 -13.57 1.97 5.97
C HIS A 257 -14.25 3.27 5.54
N PHE A 258 -13.46 4.28 5.13
CA PHE A 258 -13.99 5.55 4.65
C PHE A 258 -14.63 5.41 3.26
N GLU A 259 -13.97 4.72 2.32
CA GLU A 259 -14.49 4.53 0.96
C GLU A 259 -15.79 3.70 0.96
N GLU A 260 -15.91 2.73 1.86
CA GLU A 260 -17.13 1.91 2.06
C GLU A 260 -18.23 2.68 2.82
N GLY A 261 -17.96 3.89 3.29
CA GLY A 261 -18.96 4.75 3.95
C GLY A 261 -19.38 4.25 5.33
N HIS A 262 -18.53 3.47 6.01
CA HIS A 262 -18.81 2.99 7.35
C HIS A 262 -18.76 4.12 8.38
N SER A 263 -19.58 4.01 9.42
CA SER A 263 -19.63 5.00 10.51
C SER A 263 -18.70 4.64 11.67
N GLY A 264 -18.21 5.67 12.36
CA GLY A 264 -17.46 5.53 13.61
C GLY A 264 -15.96 5.32 13.40
N ASP A 265 -15.28 4.74 14.40
CA ASP A 265 -13.85 4.46 14.30
C ASP A 265 -13.63 3.10 13.64
N TRP A 266 -12.85 3.09 12.55
CA TRP A 266 -12.49 1.88 11.80
C TRP A 266 -11.90 0.76 12.67
N ARG A 267 -11.25 1.11 13.79
CA ARG A 267 -10.66 0.14 14.73
C ARG A 267 -11.71 -0.63 15.53
N THR A 268 -12.92 -0.07 15.66
CA THR A 268 -14.05 -0.67 16.37
C THR A 268 -15.18 -1.10 15.44
N CYS A 269 -15.16 -0.69 14.17
CA CYS A 269 -16.15 -1.05 13.16
C CYS A 269 -16.23 -2.57 12.96
N GLN A 270 -17.44 -3.13 13.10
CA GLN A 270 -17.67 -4.58 13.06
C GLN A 270 -17.43 -5.17 11.67
N ASP A 271 -17.89 -4.49 10.63
CA ASP A 271 -17.69 -4.91 9.24
C ASP A 271 -16.19 -4.96 8.91
N CYS A 272 -15.45 -3.93 9.31
CA CYS A 272 -13.99 -3.92 9.18
C CYS A 272 -13.32 -5.01 10.05
N LYS A 273 -13.89 -5.46 11.17
CA LYS A 273 -13.33 -6.60 11.93
C LYS A 273 -13.43 -7.90 11.14
N VAL A 274 -14.59 -8.13 10.52
CA VAL A 274 -14.83 -9.32 9.69
C VAL A 274 -13.89 -9.33 8.49
N ALA A 275 -13.84 -8.23 7.73
CA ALA A 275 -12.98 -8.11 6.56
C ALA A 275 -11.49 -8.35 6.89
N ARG A 276 -11.01 -7.86 8.02
CA ARG A 276 -9.61 -8.10 8.47
C ARG A 276 -9.35 -9.56 8.84
N ALA A 277 -10.31 -10.22 9.48
CA ALA A 277 -10.17 -11.63 9.85
C ALA A 277 -10.10 -12.52 8.59
N GLU A 278 -10.87 -12.17 7.56
CA GLU A 278 -10.86 -12.83 6.26
C GLU A 278 -9.58 -12.55 5.46
N GLU A 279 -9.12 -11.30 5.39
CA GLU A 279 -7.86 -10.91 4.74
C GLU A 279 -6.66 -11.68 5.31
N GLY A 280 -6.66 -11.88 6.63
CA GLY A 280 -5.61 -12.61 7.31
C GLY A 280 -5.59 -14.11 7.00
N GLU A 281 -6.67 -14.70 6.46
CA GLU A 281 -6.84 -16.16 6.36
C GLU A 281 -6.52 -16.85 7.72
N GLY A 282 -6.95 -16.24 8.84
CA GLY A 282 -6.61 -16.68 10.21
C GLY A 282 -5.26 -16.18 10.75
N SER A 283 -4.46 -15.50 9.93
CA SER A 283 -3.24 -14.77 10.31
C SER A 283 -3.54 -13.32 10.70
N ARG A 284 -2.49 -12.55 11.02
CA ARG A 284 -2.56 -11.10 11.23
C ARG A 284 -2.85 -10.37 9.92
N SER A 285 -3.86 -9.51 9.92
CA SER A 285 -4.16 -8.62 8.79
C SER A 285 -3.01 -7.64 8.54
N PHE A 286 -2.48 -7.66 7.31
CA PHE A 286 -1.43 -6.73 6.89
C PHE A 286 -1.98 -5.32 6.75
N SER A 287 -3.15 -5.17 6.15
CA SER A 287 -3.76 -3.86 5.90
C SER A 287 -4.01 -3.06 7.18
N SER A 288 -4.26 -3.73 8.30
CA SER A 288 -4.51 -3.08 9.59
C SER A 288 -3.28 -2.90 10.48
N THR A 289 -2.11 -3.40 10.06
CA THR A 289 -0.88 -3.38 10.87
C THR A 289 0.36 -2.92 10.11
N ASN A 290 0.32 -2.66 8.80
CA ASN A 290 1.49 -2.21 8.05
C ASN A 290 1.90 -0.76 8.35
N GLY A 291 3.04 -0.35 7.79
CA GLY A 291 3.66 0.95 8.01
C GLY A 291 2.98 2.17 7.41
N PHE A 292 1.98 1.99 6.54
CA PHE A 292 1.14 3.06 5.99
C PHE A 292 0.00 3.45 6.92
N ASN A 293 -0.25 2.66 7.98
CA ASN A 293 -1.16 3.03 9.04
C ASN A 293 -0.53 4.09 9.95
N ILE A 294 -1.31 5.11 10.31
CA ILE A 294 -0.95 6.08 11.35
C ILE A 294 -0.98 5.43 12.75
N THR A 295 -1.89 4.47 12.93
CA THR A 295 -2.08 3.61 14.10
C THR A 295 -2.50 2.21 13.66
N PRO A 296 -2.03 1.12 14.30
CA PRO A 296 -2.58 -0.21 14.04
C PRO A 296 -4.02 -0.33 14.53
N CYS A 297 -4.68 -1.43 14.15
CA CYS A 297 -5.92 -1.88 14.79
C CYS A 297 -5.73 -2.16 16.29
N LEU A 298 -6.84 -2.37 16.99
CA LEU A 298 -6.80 -2.72 18.40
C LEU A 298 -6.06 -4.04 18.62
N GLU A 299 -5.29 -4.08 19.69
CA GLU A 299 -4.54 -5.26 20.09
C GLU A 299 -5.43 -6.50 20.22
N SER A 300 -6.64 -6.33 20.76
CA SER A 300 -7.65 -7.38 20.91
C SER A 300 -8.06 -8.03 19.59
N ASP A 301 -7.92 -7.31 18.48
CA ASP A 301 -8.30 -7.80 17.16
C ASP A 301 -7.12 -8.41 16.40
N ILE A 302 -5.91 -8.33 16.95
CA ILE A 302 -4.75 -9.05 16.42
C ILE A 302 -4.79 -10.45 17.03
N PRO A 303 -4.83 -11.54 16.23
CA PRO A 303 -4.80 -12.89 16.77
C PRO A 303 -3.57 -13.12 17.65
N GLN A 304 -3.78 -13.71 18.82
CA GLN A 304 -2.71 -14.13 19.72
C GLN A 304 -2.12 -15.47 19.24
N GLY A 305 -0.79 -15.53 19.11
CA GLY A 305 -0.09 -16.71 18.64
C GLY A 305 0.84 -16.46 17.47
N SER A 306 1.62 -17.51 17.18
CA SER A 306 2.47 -17.61 15.99
C SER A 306 1.66 -18.07 14.78
N GLN A 307 0.89 -17.15 14.20
CA GLN A 307 0.22 -17.29 12.91
C GLN A 307 0.32 -15.93 12.22
N ILE A 308 1.54 -15.56 11.86
CA ILE A 308 1.85 -14.29 11.16
C ILE A 308 2.02 -14.55 9.66
N THR A 309 2.31 -15.81 9.33
CA THR A 309 2.50 -16.25 7.96
C THR A 309 1.49 -17.35 7.63
N ILE A 310 1.29 -17.59 6.34
CA ILE A 310 0.45 -18.66 5.80
C ILE A 310 1.32 -19.65 5.01
N PRO A 311 0.92 -20.93 4.90
CA PRO A 311 1.72 -21.92 4.17
C PRO A 311 1.56 -21.77 2.66
N CYS A 312 2.66 -21.93 1.91
CA CYS A 312 2.62 -22.11 0.47
C CYS A 312 2.09 -23.51 0.11
N HIS A 313 1.15 -23.62 -0.82
CA HIS A 313 0.58 -24.90 -1.24
C HIS A 313 1.58 -25.76 -2.01
N GLY A 314 2.50 -25.15 -2.77
CA GLY A 314 3.56 -25.83 -3.51
C GLY A 314 4.68 -26.35 -2.60
N CYS A 315 5.55 -25.46 -2.10
CA CYS A 315 6.75 -25.85 -1.35
C CYS A 315 6.53 -26.07 0.16
N LYS A 316 5.33 -25.81 0.69
CA LYS A 316 5.03 -25.80 2.14
C LYS A 316 5.86 -24.80 2.96
N GLY A 317 6.55 -23.88 2.27
CA GLY A 317 7.20 -22.72 2.86
C GLY A 317 6.19 -21.75 3.49
N ARG A 318 6.67 -20.62 4.01
CA ARG A 318 5.83 -19.61 4.65
C ARG A 318 5.78 -18.35 3.80
N ILE A 319 4.64 -17.66 3.85
CA ILE A 319 4.34 -16.43 3.13
C ILE A 319 3.78 -15.45 4.16
N THR A 320 4.31 -14.25 4.22
CA THR A 320 3.75 -13.15 5.01
C THR A 320 2.69 -12.45 4.16
N PRO A 321 1.39 -12.59 4.47
CA PRO A 321 0.33 -11.96 3.68
C PRO A 321 0.56 -10.44 3.54
N GLY A 322 0.30 -9.90 2.35
CA GLY A 322 0.44 -8.47 2.04
C GLY A 322 1.88 -7.93 1.96
N PHE A 323 2.88 -8.71 2.40
CA PHE A 323 4.29 -8.33 2.31
C PHE A 323 5.06 -9.15 1.28
N ASP A 324 4.94 -10.48 1.34
CA ASP A 324 5.57 -11.36 0.37
C ASP A 324 4.69 -11.46 -0.89
N ALA A 325 5.32 -11.55 -2.05
CA ALA A 325 4.61 -11.81 -3.30
C ALA A 325 3.93 -13.19 -3.23
N LYS A 326 2.61 -13.18 -3.46
CA LYS A 326 1.78 -14.38 -3.46
C LYS A 326 0.79 -14.36 -4.62
N ARG A 327 0.35 -15.54 -5.04
CA ARG A 327 -0.78 -15.73 -5.95
C ARG A 327 -1.78 -16.70 -5.34
N THR A 328 -3.06 -16.41 -5.53
CA THR A 328 -4.15 -17.31 -5.14
C THR A 328 -4.77 -17.91 -6.41
N LEU A 329 -4.83 -19.25 -6.50
CA LEU A 329 -5.43 -19.98 -7.62
C LEU A 329 -6.28 -21.13 -7.08
N GLY A 330 -7.58 -21.13 -7.39
CA GLY A 330 -8.51 -22.18 -6.96
C GLY A 330 -8.56 -22.37 -5.43
N GLY A 331 -8.44 -21.29 -4.67
CA GLY A 331 -8.40 -21.31 -3.19
C GLY A 331 -7.02 -21.67 -2.59
N ASN A 332 -6.05 -22.09 -3.42
CA ASN A 332 -4.69 -22.38 -2.97
C ASN A 332 -3.80 -21.14 -3.08
N VAL A 333 -2.92 -20.95 -2.10
CA VAL A 333 -1.94 -19.85 -2.07
C VAL A 333 -0.54 -20.34 -2.38
N PHE A 334 0.15 -19.67 -3.32
CA PHE A 334 1.50 -19.99 -3.78
C PHE A 334 2.45 -18.81 -3.53
N CYS A 335 3.71 -19.10 -3.17
CA CYS A 335 4.76 -18.09 -3.12
C CYS A 335 5.27 -17.79 -4.54
N ALA A 336 5.99 -16.68 -4.72
CA ALA A 336 6.53 -16.28 -6.02
C ALA A 336 7.36 -17.37 -6.75
N GLU A 337 8.09 -18.21 -6.01
CA GLU A 337 8.88 -19.30 -6.59
C GLU A 337 8.04 -20.52 -7.02
N CYS A 338 6.84 -20.65 -6.47
CA CYS A 338 5.90 -21.72 -6.78
C CYS A 338 4.71 -21.22 -7.61
N ASP A 339 4.76 -19.98 -8.09
CA ASP A 339 3.71 -19.40 -8.94
C ASP A 339 3.70 -20.18 -10.27
N PRO A 340 2.61 -20.90 -10.59
CA PRO A 340 2.54 -21.77 -11.75
C PRO A 340 2.43 -21.04 -13.10
#